data_AF-A0A964Z9X5-F1
#
_entry.id   AF-A0A964Z9X5-F1
#
_cell.length_a   1.000
_cell.length_b   1.000
_cell.length_c   1.000
_cell.angle_alpha   90.00
_cell.angle_beta   90.00
_cell.angle_gamma   90.00
#
_symmetry.space_group_name_H-M   'P 1'
#
loop_
_entity.id
_entity.type
_entity.pdbx_description
1 polymer ?
#
loop_
_entity_poly.entity_id
_entity_poly.type
_entity_poly.pdbx_seq_one_letter_code
_entity_poly.pdbx_strand_id
1 'polypeptide(L)'
;NEESLRKQFDKMFDITRGVETVVLTTGEFRAAQKTVNKIIKAAAAENDHVHVLDWSSVMKLKGVTGPDKIHLSESGRTILAQTIARALDYAPYREASCLDPRFRDDTGINAQSTTTNP
;
A
#
# COMPACT_ATOMS: atom_id res chain seq x y z
N ASN A 1 0.28 21.71 -4.59
CA ASN A 1 1.58 22.21 -4.10
C ASN A 1 2.40 21.01 -3.65
N GLU A 2 3.65 20.88 -4.10
CA GLU A 2 4.61 19.82 -3.75
C GLU A 2 4.80 19.65 -2.23
N GLU A 3 4.84 20.76 -1.50
CA GLU A 3 5.00 20.76 -0.04
C GLU A 3 3.82 20.07 0.67
N SER A 4 2.60 20.30 0.18
CA SER A 4 1.40 19.65 0.72
C SER A 4 1.42 18.15 0.44
N LEU A 5 1.88 17.74 -0.74
CA LEU A 5 2.02 16.32 -1.09
C LEU A 5 3.08 15.64 -0.22
N ARG A 6 4.22 16.32 -0.01
CA ARG A 6 5.28 15.84 0.89
C ARG A 6 4.74 15.60 2.30
N LYS A 7 4.04 16.59 2.88
CA LYS A 7 3.41 16.47 4.21
C LYS A 7 2.43 15.29 4.30
N GLN A 8 1.73 14.96 3.21
CA GLN A 8 0.83 13.80 3.18
C GLN A 8 1.60 12.47 3.22
N PHE A 9 2.69 12.34 2.45
CA PHE A 9 3.54 11.15 2.50
C PHE A 9 4.23 11.00 3.85
N ASP A 10 4.76 12.08 4.42
CA ASP A 10 5.37 12.05 5.76
C ASP A 10 4.37 11.57 6.81
N LYS A 11 3.12 12.11 6.78
CA LYS A 11 2.05 11.66 7.67
C LYS A 11 1.67 10.19 7.45
N MET A 12 1.62 9.74 6.20
CA MET A 12 1.30 8.34 5.88
C MET A 12 2.37 7.39 6.41
N PHE A 13 3.65 7.72 6.22
CA PHE A 13 4.77 6.91 6.71
C PHE A 13 4.91 6.95 8.24
N ASP A 14 4.53 8.06 8.86
CA ASP A 14 4.38 8.14 10.32
C ASP A 14 3.32 7.15 10.83
N ILE A 15 2.13 7.13 10.21
CA ILE A 15 1.03 6.22 10.59
C ILE A 15 1.45 4.76 10.49
N THR A 16 2.30 4.39 9.52
CA THR A 16 2.76 3.01 9.34
C THR A 16 4.02 2.68 10.15
N ARG A 17 4.49 3.56 11.03
CA ARG A 17 5.64 3.26 11.91
C ARG A 17 5.41 1.97 12.70
N GLY A 18 6.41 1.11 12.72
CA GLY A 18 6.35 -0.23 13.31
C GLY A 18 5.82 -1.32 12.37
N VAL A 19 5.48 -0.98 11.12
CA VAL A 19 5.08 -1.91 10.07
C VAL A 19 5.93 -1.69 8.83
N GLU A 20 6.58 -2.74 8.34
CA GLU A 20 7.27 -2.71 7.04
C GLU A 20 6.28 -2.32 5.94
N THR A 21 6.59 -1.23 5.24
CA THR A 21 5.67 -0.57 4.30
C THR A 21 6.27 -0.57 2.91
N VAL A 22 5.56 -1.13 1.93
CA VAL A 22 5.94 -1.01 0.52
C VAL A 22 5.11 0.09 -0.13
N VAL A 23 5.77 1.12 -0.66
CA VAL A 23 5.14 2.21 -1.41
C VAL A 23 5.47 2.10 -2.89
N LEU A 24 4.46 2.23 -3.74
CA LEU A 24 4.64 2.16 -5.19
C LEU A 24 4.80 3.55 -5.78
N THR A 25 5.71 3.71 -6.75
CA THR A 25 5.71 4.89 -7.62
C THR A 25 4.48 4.90 -8.54
N THR A 26 4.13 6.05 -9.07
CA THR A 26 3.05 6.18 -10.08
C THR A 26 3.60 5.97 -11.49
N GLY A 27 2.75 5.61 -12.46
CA GLY A 27 3.13 5.66 -13.87
C GLY A 27 3.58 7.05 -14.31
N GLU A 28 4.55 7.14 -15.22
CA GLU A 28 5.11 8.41 -15.67
C GLU A 28 4.70 8.73 -17.12
N PHE A 29 3.54 9.36 -17.29
CA PHE A 29 3.04 9.84 -18.57
C PHE A 29 2.90 11.37 -18.65
N ARG A 30 2.96 12.07 -17.51
CA ARG A 30 2.92 13.53 -17.40
C ARG A 30 4.00 14.05 -16.46
N ALA A 31 4.41 15.31 -16.63
CA ALA A 31 5.42 15.96 -15.79
C ALA A 31 5.06 15.94 -14.29
N ALA A 32 3.77 16.15 -13.97
CA ALA A 32 3.29 16.11 -12.58
C ALA A 32 3.59 14.77 -11.89
N GLN A 33 3.58 13.65 -12.61
CA GLN A 33 3.85 12.33 -12.04
C GLN A 33 5.33 12.12 -11.75
N LYS A 34 6.21 12.72 -12.55
CA LYS A 34 7.65 12.75 -12.24
C LYS A 34 7.90 13.48 -10.92
N THR A 35 7.20 14.60 -10.70
CA THR A 35 7.25 15.32 -9.43
C THR A 35 6.73 14.47 -8.27
N VAL A 36 5.57 13.82 -8.43
CA VAL A 36 5.01 12.90 -7.42
C VAL A 36 6.00 11.78 -7.08
N ASN A 37 6.57 11.12 -8.08
CA ASN A 37 7.54 10.03 -7.89
C ASN A 37 8.82 10.50 -7.22
N LYS A 38 9.30 11.72 -7.53
CA LYS A 38 10.43 12.33 -6.83
C LYS A 38 10.14 12.53 -5.34
N ILE A 39 8.93 13.01 -5.01
CA ILE A 39 8.50 13.23 -3.63
C ILE A 39 8.36 11.90 -2.88
N ILE A 40 7.74 10.88 -3.50
CA ILE A 40 7.65 9.52 -2.93
C ILE A 40 9.04 9.00 -2.57
N LYS A 41 9.98 9.06 -3.53
CA LYS A 41 11.35 8.55 -3.35
C LYS A 41 12.09 9.32 -2.26
N ALA A 42 11.98 10.64 -2.22
CA ALA A 42 12.62 11.46 -1.20
C ALA A 42 12.05 11.20 0.20
N ALA A 43 10.73 11.17 0.36
CA ALA A 43 10.09 10.91 1.65
C ALA A 43 10.37 9.49 2.17
N ALA A 44 10.34 8.49 1.29
CA ALA A 44 10.65 7.11 1.67
C ALA A 44 12.11 6.94 2.10
N ALA A 45 13.07 7.61 1.44
CA ALA A 45 14.49 7.53 1.80
C ALA A 45 14.83 8.07 3.20
N GLU A 46 13.91 8.81 3.83
CA GLU A 46 14.04 9.33 5.20
C GLU A 46 13.37 8.40 6.24
N ASN A 47 12.78 7.27 5.81
CA ASN A 47 12.05 6.33 6.66
C ASN A 47 12.51 4.88 6.40
N ASP A 48 13.28 4.31 7.33
CA ASP A 48 13.92 2.98 7.17
C ASP A 48 12.91 1.81 6.99
N HIS A 49 11.68 1.96 7.51
CA HIS A 49 10.60 0.97 7.38
C HIS A 49 9.81 1.08 6.06
N VAL A 50 10.19 2.00 5.16
CA VAL A 50 9.48 2.26 3.90
C VAL A 50 10.35 1.88 2.70
N HIS A 51 9.86 0.92 1.92
CA HIS A 51 10.52 0.39 0.73
C HIS A 51 9.82 0.84 -0.53
N VAL A 52 10.56 1.43 -1.48
CA VAL A 52 10.01 1.90 -2.75
C VAL A 52 10.02 0.79 -3.79
N LEU A 53 8.84 0.42 -4.28
CA LEU A 53 8.66 -0.42 -5.45
C LEU A 53 8.48 0.48 -6.68
N ASP A 54 9.46 0.46 -7.60
CA ASP A 54 9.49 1.34 -8.78
C ASP A 54 8.54 0.89 -9.91
N TRP A 55 7.24 0.99 -9.64
CA TRP A 55 6.17 0.64 -10.56
C TRP A 55 6.21 1.44 -11.87
N SER A 56 6.72 2.68 -11.85
CA SER A 56 6.86 3.52 -13.06
C SER A 56 7.74 2.87 -14.13
N SER A 57 8.74 2.07 -13.72
CA SER A 57 9.57 1.30 -14.63
C SER A 57 8.86 0.05 -15.16
N VAL A 58 8.08 -0.63 -14.32
CA VAL A 58 7.27 -1.80 -14.73
C VAL A 58 6.20 -1.42 -15.76
N MET A 59 5.55 -0.27 -15.57
CA MET A 59 4.52 0.22 -16.49
C MET A 59 5.01 0.47 -17.93
N LYS A 60 6.33 0.60 -18.14
CA LYS A 60 6.91 0.78 -19.49
C LYS A 60 6.89 -0.51 -20.31
N LEU A 61 6.69 -1.67 -19.66
CA LEU A 61 6.64 -2.96 -20.34
C LEU A 61 5.39 -3.09 -21.20
N LYS A 62 5.56 -3.64 -22.40
CA LYS A 62 4.45 -3.85 -23.34
C LYS A 62 3.42 -4.80 -22.72
N GLY A 63 2.14 -4.41 -22.81
CA GLY A 63 1.03 -5.22 -22.35
C GLY A 63 0.71 -5.08 -20.87
N VAL A 64 1.43 -4.28 -20.08
CA VAL A 64 1.08 -4.00 -18.67
C VAL A 64 -0.19 -3.13 -18.58
N THR A 65 -0.30 -2.11 -19.41
CA THR A 65 -1.48 -1.24 -19.44
C THR A 65 -2.40 -1.58 -20.60
N GLY A 66 -3.68 -1.25 -20.44
CA GLY A 66 -4.69 -1.24 -21.50
C GLY A 66 -4.49 -0.10 -22.52
N PRO A 67 -5.49 0.13 -23.38
CA PRO A 67 -5.41 1.12 -24.46
C PRO A 67 -5.14 2.55 -23.98
N ASP A 68 -5.70 2.94 -22.83
CA ASP A 68 -5.58 4.29 -22.28
C ASP A 68 -4.26 4.57 -21.55
N LYS A 69 -3.40 3.55 -21.42
CA LYS A 69 -2.08 3.63 -20.75
C LYS A 69 -2.13 3.96 -19.26
N ILE A 70 -3.31 3.95 -18.65
CA ILE A 70 -3.53 4.23 -17.23
C ILE A 70 -4.01 2.97 -16.53
N HIS A 71 -5.08 2.35 -17.05
CA HIS A 71 -5.64 1.15 -16.46
C HIS A 71 -4.80 -0.07 -16.83
N LEU A 72 -4.67 -0.99 -15.87
CA LEU A 72 -3.95 -2.24 -16.09
C LEU A 72 -4.74 -3.15 -17.01
N SER A 73 -4.01 -3.82 -17.91
CA SER A 73 -4.55 -4.98 -18.62
C SER A 73 -4.73 -6.16 -17.66
N GLU A 74 -5.28 -7.26 -18.14
CA GLU A 74 -5.34 -8.50 -17.37
C GLU A 74 -3.95 -8.98 -16.95
N SER A 75 -3.00 -9.03 -17.88
CA SER A 75 -1.59 -9.35 -17.57
C SER A 75 -0.98 -8.33 -16.62
N GLY A 76 -1.33 -7.04 -16.74
CA GLY A 76 -0.84 -5.98 -15.86
C GLY A 76 -1.25 -6.15 -14.41
N ARG A 77 -2.50 -6.60 -14.15
CA ARG A 77 -2.98 -6.91 -12.80
C ARG A 77 -2.19 -8.04 -12.18
N THR A 78 -1.94 -9.10 -12.95
CA THR A 78 -1.11 -10.25 -12.51
C THR A 78 0.32 -9.80 -12.21
N ILE A 79 0.91 -8.97 -13.07
CA ILE A 79 2.26 -8.42 -12.86
C ILE A 79 2.32 -7.56 -11.60
N LEU A 80 1.33 -6.68 -11.37
CA LEU A 80 1.26 -5.87 -10.15
C LEU A 80 1.24 -6.77 -8.90
N ALA A 81 0.33 -7.75 -8.87
CA ALA A 81 0.21 -8.68 -7.74
C ALA A 81 1.52 -9.45 -7.49
N GLN A 82 2.15 -9.97 -8.54
CA GLN A 82 3.42 -10.68 -8.42
C GLN A 82 4.57 -9.78 -7.97
N THR A 83 4.61 -8.53 -8.43
CA THR A 83 5.67 -7.57 -8.05
C THR A 83 5.55 -7.20 -6.57
N ILE A 84 4.32 -6.97 -6.08
CA ILE A 84 4.05 -6.74 -4.66
C ILE A 84 4.39 -7.98 -3.83
N ALA A 85 3.96 -9.17 -4.26
CA ALA A 85 4.26 -10.42 -3.55
C ALA A 85 5.76 -10.66 -3.42
N ARG A 86 6.56 -10.32 -4.45
CA ARG A 86 8.03 -10.41 -4.39
C ARG A 86 8.65 -9.35 -3.50
N ALA A 87 8.10 -8.14 -3.46
CA ALA A 87 8.62 -7.06 -2.62
C ALA A 87 8.39 -7.33 -1.13
N LEU A 88 7.30 -8.01 -0.78
CA LEU A 88 7.00 -8.40 0.60
C LEU A 88 7.75 -9.66 1.06
N ASP A 89 8.33 -10.42 0.12
CA ASP A 89 8.97 -11.73 0.32
C ASP A 89 8.11 -12.69 1.17
N TYR A 90 8.66 -13.84 1.56
CA TYR A 90 8.03 -14.70 2.55
C TYR A 90 7.98 -14.00 3.90
N ALA A 91 6.81 -14.01 4.55
CA ALA A 91 6.69 -13.56 5.92
C ALA A 91 7.75 -14.26 6.79
N PRO A 92 8.53 -13.52 7.61
CA PRO A 92 9.65 -14.07 8.36
C PRO A 92 9.21 -15.17 9.35
N TYR A 93 7.91 -15.20 9.70
CA TYR A 93 7.31 -16.21 10.55
C TYR A 93 6.27 -16.99 9.75
N ARG A 94 6.51 -18.30 9.56
CA ARG A 94 5.58 -19.22 8.90
C ARG A 94 4.42 -19.64 9.79
N GLU A 95 4.58 -19.50 11.11
CA GLU A 95 3.52 -19.78 12.07
C GLU A 95 2.84 -18.46 12.42
N ALA A 96 1.68 -18.23 11.80
CA ALA A 96 0.77 -17.22 12.30
C ALA A 96 0.31 -17.64 13.70
N SER A 97 0.64 -16.87 14.72
CA SER A 97 -0.08 -16.98 15.98
C SER A 97 -1.49 -16.44 15.72
N CYS A 98 -2.50 -17.31 15.88
CA CYS A 98 -3.88 -16.85 15.87
C CYS A 98 -4.01 -15.70 16.87
N LEU A 99 -4.58 -14.57 16.44
CA LEU A 99 -5.02 -13.55 17.39
C LEU A 99 -6.01 -14.20 18.35
N ASP A 100 -5.88 -13.96 19.64
CA ASP A 100 -6.84 -14.45 20.62
C ASP A 100 -8.22 -13.87 20.25
N PRO A 101 -9.25 -14.70 19.98
CA PRO A 101 -10.55 -14.22 19.56
C PRO A 101 -11.10 -13.21 20.57
N ARG A 102 -11.28 -11.95 20.12
CA ARG A 102 -11.89 -10.89 20.94
C ARG A 102 -13.34 -11.19 21.31
N PHE A 103 -14.01 -12.00 20.51
CA PHE A 103 -15.38 -12.45 20.73
C PHE A 103 -15.36 -13.98 20.76
N ARG A 104 -15.67 -14.56 21.92
CA ARG A 104 -15.78 -16.01 22.11
C ARG A 104 -17.21 -16.53 21.93
N ASP A 105 -18.16 -15.62 21.85
CA ASP A 105 -19.58 -15.90 21.82
C ASP A 105 -20.30 -14.79 21.03
N ASP A 106 -20.92 -15.15 19.90
CA ASP A 106 -21.70 -14.28 19.03
C ASP A 106 -23.21 -14.53 19.17
N THR A 107 -23.64 -15.34 20.14
CA THR A 107 -25.06 -15.64 20.38
C THR A 107 -25.88 -14.44 20.86
N GLY A 108 -25.22 -13.34 21.24
CA GLY A 108 -25.84 -12.09 21.69
C GLY A 108 -26.46 -11.23 20.59
N ILE A 109 -26.36 -11.57 19.30
CA ILE A 109 -26.89 -10.75 18.19
C ILE A 109 -28.43 -10.56 18.29
N ASN A 110 -29.14 -11.44 19.00
CA ASN A 110 -30.59 -11.34 19.22
C ASN A 110 -31.00 -10.69 20.55
N ALA A 111 -30.05 -10.33 21.42
CA ALA A 111 -30.35 -9.59 22.64
C ALA A 111 -30.40 -8.09 22.29
N GLN A 112 -31.59 -7.50 22.25
CA GLN A 112 -31.77 -6.06 22.09
C GLN A 112 -30.82 -5.29 23.00
N SER A 113 -30.00 -4.42 22.40
CA SER A 113 -29.20 -3.43 23.11
C SER A 113 -30.09 -2.51 23.93
N THR A 114 -30.24 -2.78 25.22
CA THR A 114 -30.60 -1.74 26.18
C THR A 114 -29.31 -1.04 26.60
N THR A 115 -28.96 0.02 25.88
CA THR A 115 -27.92 0.95 26.31
C THR A 115 -28.40 1.66 27.58
N THR A 116 -27.82 1.31 28.72
CA THR A 116 -27.67 2.25 29.85
C THR A 116 -26.19 2.36 30.16
N ASN A 117 -25.60 3.49 29.78
CA ASN A 117 -24.27 3.89 30.21
C ASN A 117 -24.24 4.09 31.73
N PRO A 118 -23.21 3.62 32.44
CA PRO A 118 -22.71 4.32 33.62
C PRO A 118 -21.87 5.56 33.24
#